data_AF-A0A7W0VW98-F1
#
_entry.id   AF-A0A7W0VW98-F1
#
_cell.length_a   1.000
_cell.length_b   1.000
_cell.length_c   1.000
_cell.angle_alpha   90.00
_cell.angle_beta   90.00
_cell.angle_gamma   90.00
#
_symmetry.space_group_name_H-M   'P 1'
#
loop_
_entity.id
_entity.type
_entity.pdbx_description
1 polymer ?
#
loop_
_entity_poly.entity_id
_entity_poly.type
_entity_poly.pdbx_seq_one_letter_code
_entity_poly.pdbx_strand_id
1 'polypeptide(L)'
;MDLKILLWLKAGHLISLFLWVGGLFAIYWMLRLHAHAPKDAHEKLTLMERSIALATDIAAAVAMGTGLAMVFGYPGGNLLGQPGAGWLHIKLAVVVLGVLPVHGMLRAKIKKFGMGQIAPVPQWLWSLFLVSITVIVILVFRGPLMFAKG
;
A
#
# COMPACT_ATOMS: atom_id res chain seq x y z
N MET A 1 11.12 -23.11 -5.20
CA MET A 1 10.05 -22.61 -6.10
C MET A 1 10.60 -22.51 -7.51
N ASP A 2 9.82 -22.89 -8.53
CA ASP A 2 10.23 -22.74 -9.94
C ASP A 2 10.39 -21.25 -10.31
N LEU A 3 11.36 -20.93 -11.17
CA LEU A 3 11.61 -19.59 -11.70
C LEU A 3 10.37 -19.02 -12.40
N LYS A 4 9.60 -19.86 -13.11
CA LYS A 4 8.34 -19.44 -13.75
C LYS A 4 7.33 -18.93 -12.71
N ILE A 5 7.20 -19.64 -11.58
CA ILE A 5 6.29 -19.26 -10.50
C ILE A 5 6.74 -17.93 -9.87
N LEU A 6 8.04 -17.73 -9.68
CA LEU A 6 8.59 -16.48 -9.14
C LEU A 6 8.25 -15.28 -10.03
N LEU A 7 8.31 -15.43 -11.36
CA LEU A 7 7.94 -14.38 -12.31
C LEU A 7 6.46 -14.03 -12.23
N TRP A 8 5.58 -15.04 -12.13
CA TRP A 8 4.15 -14.82 -11.96
C TRP A 8 3.81 -14.15 -10.63
N LEU A 9 4.46 -14.55 -9.53
CA LEU A 9 4.31 -13.89 -8.23
C LEU A 9 4.77 -12.44 -8.29
N LYS A 10 5.89 -12.15 -8.96
CA LYS A 10 6.39 -10.79 -9.14
C LYS A 10 5.43 -9.93 -9.97
N ALA A 11 4.86 -10.49 -11.04
CA ALA A 11 3.87 -9.81 -11.86
C ALA A 11 2.59 -9.53 -11.05
N GLY A 12 2.06 -10.54 -10.35
CA GLY A 12 0.88 -10.41 -9.49
C GLY A 12 1.10 -9.39 -8.38
N HIS A 13 2.27 -9.40 -7.74
CA HIS A 13 2.67 -8.40 -6.75
C HIS A 13 2.67 -6.99 -7.32
N LEU A 14 3.24 -6.79 -8.51
CA LEU A 14 3.33 -5.47 -9.12
C LEU A 14 1.95 -4.93 -9.52
N ILE A 15 1.11 -5.76 -10.14
CA ILE A 15 -0.25 -5.39 -10.53
C ILE A 15 -1.07 -4.99 -9.29
N SER A 16 -1.07 -5.85 -8.27
CA SER A 16 -1.79 -5.60 -7.02
C SER A 16 -1.23 -4.40 -6.25
N LEU A 17 0.08 -4.17 -6.28
CA LEU A 17 0.69 -2.96 -5.73
C LEU A 17 0.17 -1.69 -6.43
N PHE A 18 0.11 -1.67 -7.76
CA PHE A 18 -0.44 -0.51 -8.49
C PHE A 18 -1.91 -0.27 -8.16
N LEU A 19 -2.72 -1.31 -8.10
CA LEU A 19 -4.13 -1.21 -7.70
C LEU A 19 -4.27 -0.71 -6.25
N TRP A 20 -3.40 -1.16 -5.35
CA TRP A 20 -3.40 -0.73 -3.96
C TRP A 20 -3.01 0.76 -3.83
N VAL A 21 -1.92 1.17 -4.47
CA VAL A 21 -1.45 2.57 -4.47
C VAL A 21 -2.48 3.50 -5.13
N GLY A 22 -3.02 3.09 -6.27
CA GLY A 22 -4.08 3.84 -6.98
C GLY A 22 -5.37 3.93 -6.17
N GLY A 23 -5.74 2.84 -5.48
CA GLY A 23 -6.89 2.83 -4.57
C GLY A 23 -6.74 3.78 -3.39
N LEU A 24 -5.57 3.78 -2.73
CA LEU A 24 -5.27 4.73 -1.64
C LEU A 24 -5.30 6.19 -2.11
N PHE A 25 -4.75 6.46 -3.30
CA PHE A 25 -4.82 7.76 -3.94
C PHE A 25 -6.27 8.21 -4.15
N ALA A 26 -7.07 7.34 -4.78
CA ALA A 26 -8.47 7.63 -5.07
C ALA A 26 -9.28 7.89 -3.80
N ILE A 27 -9.10 7.06 -2.76
CA ILE A 27 -9.78 7.22 -1.47
C ILE A 27 -9.40 8.55 -0.80
N TYR A 28 -8.11 8.89 -0.76
CA TYR A 28 -7.66 10.14 -0.14
C TYR A 28 -8.35 11.36 -0.75
N TRP A 29 -8.39 11.43 -2.09
CA TRP A 29 -9.00 12.54 -2.81
C TRP A 29 -10.52 12.54 -2.71
N MET A 30 -11.14 11.36 -2.76
CA MET A 30 -12.58 11.23 -2.52
C MET A 30 -12.99 11.74 -1.13
N LEU A 31 -12.29 11.34 -0.08
CA LEU A 31 -12.59 11.81 1.28
C LEU A 31 -12.36 13.32 1.43
N ARG A 32 -11.34 13.88 0.76
CA ARG A 32 -11.13 15.33 0.72
C ARG A 32 -12.29 16.05 0.03
N LEU A 33 -12.78 15.51 -1.09
CA LEU A 33 -13.94 16.05 -1.80
C LEU A 33 -15.19 15.95 -0.93
N HIS A 34 -15.43 14.80 -0.31
CA HIS A 34 -16.58 14.54 0.56
C HIS A 34 -16.62 15.49 1.77
N ALA A 35 -15.47 15.82 2.35
CA ALA A 35 -15.41 16.79 3.44
C ALA A 35 -15.94 18.20 3.08
N HIS A 36 -15.99 18.55 1.79
CA HIS A 36 -16.46 19.84 1.28
C HIS A 36 -17.75 19.71 0.45
N ALA A 37 -18.27 18.50 0.28
CA ALA A 37 -19.43 18.24 -0.54
C ALA A 37 -20.72 18.64 0.19
N PRO A 38 -21.77 19.06 -0.55
CA PRO A 38 -23.07 19.32 0.03
C PRO A 38 -23.71 18.02 0.53
N LYS A 39 -24.63 18.13 1.51
CA LYS A 39 -25.17 16.98 2.26
C LYS A 39 -25.91 15.96 1.39
N ASP A 40 -26.54 16.41 0.32
CA ASP A 40 -27.24 15.57 -0.67
C ASP A 40 -26.31 14.60 -1.42
N ALA A 41 -25.01 14.91 -1.48
CA ALA A 41 -24.01 14.05 -2.11
C ALA A 41 -23.36 13.03 -1.14
N HIS A 42 -23.52 13.19 0.18
CA HIS A 42 -22.77 12.41 1.19
C HIS A 42 -23.01 10.90 1.11
N GLU A 43 -24.25 10.48 0.88
CA GLU A 43 -24.59 9.06 0.77
C GLU A 43 -23.92 8.40 -0.44
N LYS A 44 -24.01 9.03 -1.61
CA LYS A 44 -23.40 8.54 -2.85
C LYS A 44 -21.88 8.48 -2.73
N LEU A 45 -21.27 9.51 -2.14
CA LEU A 45 -19.83 9.55 -1.90
C LEU A 45 -19.38 8.46 -0.94
N THR A 46 -20.12 8.24 0.16
CA THR A 46 -19.84 7.14 1.10
C THR A 46 -19.88 5.78 0.42
N LEU A 47 -20.86 5.52 -0.44
CA LEU A 47 -20.97 4.25 -1.16
C LEU A 47 -19.78 4.04 -2.11
N MET A 48 -19.39 5.08 -2.84
CA MET A 48 -18.26 5.00 -3.76
C MET A 48 -16.93 4.85 -3.01
N GLU A 49 -16.73 5.55 -1.90
CA GLU A 49 -15.57 5.38 -1.01
C GLU A 49 -15.46 3.95 -0.48
N ARG A 50 -16.57 3.35 -0.03
CA ARG A 50 -16.60 1.96 0.46
C ARG A 50 -16.28 0.97 -0.65
N SER A 51 -16.82 1.18 -1.85
CA SER A 51 -16.56 0.33 -3.01
C SER A 51 -15.08 0.34 -3.40
N ILE A 52 -14.48 1.53 -3.53
CA ILE A 52 -13.05 1.67 -3.84
C ILE A 52 -12.22 1.06 -2.72
N ALA A 53 -12.60 1.26 -1.47
CA ALA A 53 -11.88 0.72 -0.33
C ALA A 53 -11.92 -0.82 -0.30
N LEU A 54 -13.02 -1.48 -0.68
CA LEU A 54 -13.05 -2.94 -0.83
C LEU A 54 -12.06 -3.43 -1.89
N ALA A 55 -12.05 -2.79 -3.07
CA ALA A 55 -11.08 -3.13 -4.12
C ALA A 55 -9.63 -2.90 -3.66
N THR A 56 -9.40 -1.83 -2.89
CA THR A 56 -8.10 -1.47 -2.32
C THR A 56 -7.63 -2.47 -1.28
N ASP A 57 -8.53 -2.96 -0.42
CA ASP A 57 -8.22 -3.97 0.61
C ASP A 57 -7.82 -5.31 -0.06
N ILE A 58 -8.54 -5.72 -1.10
CA ILE A 58 -8.20 -6.92 -1.88
C ILE A 58 -6.83 -6.75 -2.55
N ALA A 59 -6.58 -5.62 -3.19
CA ALA A 59 -5.29 -5.33 -3.81
C ALA A 59 -4.15 -5.34 -2.78
N ALA A 60 -4.36 -4.77 -1.59
CA ALA A 60 -3.40 -4.81 -0.49
C ALA A 60 -3.09 -6.25 -0.05
N ALA A 61 -4.13 -7.07 0.15
CA ALA A 61 -3.99 -8.46 0.55
C ALA A 61 -3.20 -9.28 -0.49
N VAL A 62 -3.51 -9.13 -1.78
CA VAL A 62 -2.78 -9.82 -2.86
C VAL A 62 -1.34 -9.32 -2.95
N ALA A 63 -1.10 -8.02 -2.83
CA ALA A 63 0.26 -7.46 -2.86
C ALA A 63 1.11 -7.99 -1.70
N MET A 64 0.56 -8.01 -0.48
CA MET A 64 1.24 -8.56 0.68
C MET A 64 1.45 -10.06 0.55
N GLY A 65 0.43 -10.82 0.16
CA GLY A 65 0.50 -12.28 0.01
C GLY A 65 1.55 -12.70 -1.02
N THR A 66 1.54 -12.10 -2.20
CA THR A 66 2.53 -12.36 -3.25
C THR A 66 3.94 -11.89 -2.84
N GLY A 67 4.05 -10.76 -2.15
CA GLY A 67 5.32 -10.27 -1.61
C GLY A 67 5.94 -11.23 -0.59
N LEU A 68 5.14 -11.67 0.39
CA LEU A 68 5.57 -12.63 1.40
C LEU A 68 5.87 -14.01 0.80
N ALA A 69 5.07 -14.47 -0.17
CA ALA A 69 5.33 -15.71 -0.89
C ALA A 69 6.69 -15.67 -1.61
N MET A 70 7.09 -14.54 -2.19
CA MET A 70 8.43 -14.38 -2.77
C MET A 70 9.52 -14.39 -1.70
N VAL A 71 9.30 -13.74 -0.55
CA VAL A 71 10.27 -13.68 0.56
C VAL A 71 10.58 -15.07 1.13
N PHE A 72 9.54 -15.88 1.37
CA PHE A 72 9.67 -17.20 2.00
C PHE A 72 9.86 -18.34 1.00
N GLY A 73 9.44 -18.17 -0.27
CA GLY A 73 9.50 -19.19 -1.31
C GLY A 73 10.77 -19.19 -2.16
N TYR A 74 11.72 -18.29 -1.89
CA TYR A 74 12.92 -18.14 -2.70
C TYR A 74 13.83 -19.39 -2.66
N PRO A 75 14.36 -19.86 -3.82
CA PRO A 75 15.30 -20.98 -3.85
C PRO A 75 16.60 -20.61 -3.12
N GLY A 76 16.97 -21.35 -2.07
CA GLY A 76 18.12 -21.03 -1.22
C GLY A 76 17.77 -20.52 0.18
N GLY A 77 16.48 -20.45 0.53
CA GLY A 77 16.00 -20.09 1.87
C GLY A 77 15.38 -18.70 1.93
N ASN A 78 15.03 -18.26 3.15
CA ASN A 78 14.36 -16.98 3.38
C ASN A 78 15.23 -15.80 2.91
N LEU A 79 14.69 -14.96 2.01
CA LEU A 79 15.38 -13.76 1.51
C LEU A 79 15.76 -12.77 2.61
N LEU A 80 15.08 -12.79 3.76
CA LEU A 80 15.40 -11.92 4.90
C LEU A 80 16.71 -12.29 5.60
N GLY A 81 17.15 -13.54 5.49
CA GLY A 81 18.36 -14.05 6.15
C GLY A 81 19.60 -14.06 5.24
N GLN A 82 19.45 -13.64 3.98
CA GLN A 82 20.56 -13.63 3.02
C GLN A 82 21.49 -12.44 3.26
N PRO A 83 22.81 -12.58 3.03
CA PRO A 83 23.73 -11.45 2.97
C PRO A 83 23.22 -10.37 2.00
N GLY A 84 23.28 -9.10 2.41
CA GLY A 84 22.76 -7.98 1.63
C GLY A 84 21.23 -7.77 1.67
N ALA A 85 20.48 -8.48 2.52
CA ALA A 85 19.03 -8.30 2.67
C ALA A 85 18.60 -7.00 3.38
N GLY A 86 19.54 -6.14 3.79
CA GLY A 86 19.24 -4.91 4.54
C GLY A 86 18.21 -3.99 3.86
N TRP A 87 18.25 -3.87 2.54
CA TRP A 87 17.25 -3.09 1.79
C TRP A 87 15.82 -3.65 1.92
N LEU A 88 15.69 -4.98 2.01
CA LEU A 88 14.39 -5.65 2.12
C LEU A 88 13.78 -5.39 3.51
N HIS A 89 14.59 -5.42 4.56
CA HIS A 89 14.18 -5.06 5.92
C HIS A 89 13.68 -3.62 5.99
N ILE A 90 14.44 -2.67 5.41
CA ILE A 90 14.03 -1.26 5.37
C ILE A 90 12.74 -1.10 4.55
N LYS A 91 12.64 -1.76 3.39
CA LYS A 91 11.42 -1.71 2.55
C LYS A 91 10.20 -2.18 3.33
N LEU A 92 10.30 -3.30 4.04
CA LEU A 92 9.21 -3.84 4.86
C LEU A 92 8.86 -2.91 6.03
N ALA A 93 9.87 -2.32 6.69
CA ALA A 93 9.63 -1.32 7.73
C ALA A 93 8.85 -0.11 7.19
N VAL A 94 9.17 0.38 5.99
CA VAL A 94 8.44 1.47 5.34
C VAL A 94 7.00 1.08 4.97
N VAL A 95 6.77 -0.17 4.55
CA VAL A 95 5.40 -0.66 4.31
C VAL A 95 4.61 -0.69 5.62
N VAL A 96 5.20 -1.21 6.70
CA VAL A 96 4.55 -1.38 8.01
C VAL A 96 4.31 -0.05 8.72
N LEU A 97 5.24 0.90 8.63
CA LEU A 97 5.18 2.18 9.35
C LEU A 97 4.63 3.33 8.50
N GLY A 98 4.60 3.17 7.17
CA GLY A 98 4.17 4.20 6.23
C GLY A 98 2.86 3.85 5.53
N VAL A 99 2.87 2.80 4.72
CA VAL A 99 1.73 2.46 3.83
C VAL A 99 0.55 1.87 4.60
N LEU A 100 0.79 0.91 5.51
CA LEU A 100 -0.28 0.28 6.29
C LEU A 100 -1.01 1.25 7.22
N PRO A 101 -0.33 2.17 7.94
CA PRO A 101 -1.02 3.18 8.74
C PRO A 101 -1.88 4.11 7.88
N VAL A 102 -1.38 4.54 6.72
CA VAL A 102 -2.17 5.35 5.77
C VAL A 102 -3.44 4.60 5.37
N HIS A 103 -3.30 3.34 4.95
CA HIS A 103 -4.43 2.50 4.56
C HIS A 103 -5.47 2.36 5.68
N GLY A 104 -5.03 2.01 6.90
CA GLY A 104 -5.91 1.87 8.06
C GLY A 104 -6.62 3.17 8.44
N MET A 105 -5.90 4.30 8.40
CA MET A 105 -6.48 5.62 8.72
C MET A 105 -7.52 6.07 7.69
N LEU A 106 -7.27 5.84 6.41
CA LEU A 106 -8.26 6.13 5.35
C LEU A 106 -9.51 5.26 5.54
N ARG A 107 -9.33 3.96 5.80
CA ARG A 107 -10.45 3.04 6.09
C ARG A 107 -11.25 3.49 7.31
N ALA A 108 -10.57 3.91 8.38
CA ALA A 108 -11.23 4.44 9.56
C ALA A 108 -12.01 5.73 9.29
N LYS A 109 -11.49 6.63 8.42
CA LYS A 109 -12.22 7.82 8.00
C LYS A 109 -13.45 7.52 7.17
N ILE A 110 -13.39 6.58 6.22
CA ILE A 110 -14.57 6.14 5.46
C ILE A 110 -15.67 5.66 6.41
N LYS A 111 -15.31 4.88 7.44
CA LYS A 111 -16.26 4.44 8.47
C LYS A 111 -16.91 5.63 9.19
N LYS A 112 -16.11 6.60 9.65
CA LYS A 112 -16.60 7.81 10.34
C LYS A 112 -17.50 8.68 9.45
N PHE A 113 -17.10 8.88 8.20
CA PHE A 113 -17.86 9.68 7.24
C PHE A 113 -19.23 9.04 6.96
N GLY A 114 -19.28 7.72 6.82
CA GLY A 114 -20.54 6.99 6.70
C GLY A 114 -21.42 6.98 7.97
N MET A 115 -20.93 7.50 9.10
CA MET A 115 -21.72 7.78 10.31
C MET A 115 -22.12 9.25 10.42
N GLY A 116 -21.89 10.06 9.37
CA GLY A 116 -22.12 11.51 9.37
C GLY A 116 -21.04 12.31 10.12
N GLN A 117 -19.98 11.68 10.62
CA GLN A 117 -18.87 12.34 11.29
C GLN A 117 -17.85 12.87 10.27
N ILE A 118 -18.30 13.85 9.48
CA ILE A 118 -17.50 14.48 8.43
C ILE A 118 -16.49 15.43 9.07
N ALA A 119 -15.21 15.21 8.76
CA ALA A 119 -14.11 16.00 9.30
C ALA A 119 -12.96 16.08 8.29
N PRO A 120 -12.26 17.23 8.18
CA PRO A 120 -11.16 17.41 7.25
C PRO A 120 -10.14 16.25 7.27
N VAL A 121 -9.66 15.87 6.09
CA VAL A 121 -8.61 14.85 5.96
C VAL A 121 -7.25 15.52 6.17
N PRO A 122 -6.43 15.08 7.13
CA PRO A 122 -5.13 15.68 7.38
C PRO A 122 -4.21 15.61 6.15
N GLN A 123 -3.51 16.69 5.85
CA GLN A 123 -2.59 16.75 4.71
C GLN A 123 -1.35 15.89 4.91
N TRP A 124 -0.87 15.73 6.15
CA TRP A 124 0.29 14.91 6.46
C TRP A 124 0.11 13.44 6.06
N LEU A 125 -1.13 12.94 6.01
CA LEU A 125 -1.45 11.58 5.58
C LEU A 125 -1.01 11.34 4.13
N TRP A 126 -1.21 12.34 3.28
CA TRP A 126 -0.78 12.34 1.88
C TRP A 126 0.74 12.45 1.75
N SER A 127 1.37 13.33 2.54
CA SER A 127 2.82 13.45 2.57
C SER A 127 3.49 12.14 3.01
N LEU A 128 2.99 11.51 4.07
CA LEU A 128 3.49 10.21 4.55
C LEU A 128 3.38 9.14 3.46
N PHE A 129 2.23 9.08 2.78
CA PHE A 129 2.02 8.14 1.68
C PHE A 129 3.03 8.36 0.54
N LEU A 130 3.17 9.59 0.05
CA LEU A 130 4.10 9.91 -1.04
C LEU A 130 5.56 9.62 -0.69
N VAL A 131 5.98 10.00 0.52
CA VAL A 131 7.34 9.71 1.01
C VAL A 131 7.55 8.19 1.08
N SER A 132 6.59 7.44 1.61
CA SER A 132 6.68 5.97 1.72
C SER A 132 6.84 5.31 0.35
N ILE A 133 6.02 5.69 -0.63
CA ILE A 133 6.11 5.14 -2.00
C ILE A 133 7.43 5.52 -2.65
N THR A 134 7.87 6.77 -2.50
CA THR A 134 9.16 7.24 -3.06
C THR A 134 10.33 6.44 -2.49
N VAL A 135 10.37 6.26 -1.16
CA VAL A 135 11.41 5.46 -0.50
C VAL A 135 11.37 4.01 -0.95
N ILE A 136 10.18 3.39 -1.05
CA ILE A 136 10.03 2.01 -1.55
C ILE A 136 10.59 1.88 -2.97
N VAL A 137 10.27 2.81 -3.87
CA VAL A 137 10.77 2.82 -5.25
C VAL A 137 12.31 2.92 -5.26
N ILE A 138 12.88 3.87 -4.52
CA ILE A 138 14.34 4.03 -4.41
C ILE A 138 14.99 2.74 -3.90
N LEU A 139 14.44 2.11 -2.86
CA LEU A 139 14.96 0.86 -2.30
C LEU A 139 14.88 -0.30 -3.28
N VAL A 140 13.85 -0.39 -4.12
CA VAL A 140 13.73 -1.44 -5.12
C VAL A 140 14.81 -1.31 -6.20
N PHE A 141 15.13 -0.08 -6.64
CA PHE A 141 16.11 0.14 -7.71
C PHE A 141 17.56 0.21 -7.21
N ARG A 142 17.79 0.78 -6.03
CA ARG A 142 19.13 1.03 -5.49
C ARG A 142 19.52 0.10 -4.34
N GLY A 143 18.54 -0.49 -3.65
CA GLY A 143 18.77 -1.33 -2.47
C GLY A 143 19.75 -2.47 -2.74
N PRO A 144 19.53 -3.32 -3.75
CA PRO A 144 20.45 -4.42 -4.05
C PRO A 144 21.90 -3.95 -4.28
N LEU A 145 22.09 -2.76 -4.89
CA LEU A 145 23.42 -2.20 -5.13
C LEU A 145 24.08 -1.64 -3.87
N MET A 146 23.29 -1.00 -3.00
CA MET A 146 23.78 -0.39 -1.75
C MET A 146 24.19 -1.44 -0.72
N PHE A 147 23.54 -2.60 -0.72
CA PHE A 147 23.76 -3.66 0.27
C PHE A 147 24.55 -4.86 -0.29
N ALA A 148 25.01 -4.83 -1.55
CA ALA A 148 25.85 -5.88 -2.16
C ALA A 148 27.31 -5.91 -1.66
N LYS A 149 27.75 -4.90 -0.89
CA LYS A 149 29.15 -4.76 -0.42
C LYS A 149 29.34 -5.05 1.07
N GLY A 150 28.37 -5.67 1.73
CA GLY A 150 28.40 -5.99 3.17
C GLY A 150 28.40 -7.48 3.41
#